data_AF-A0A640VKE8-F1
#
_entry.id   AF-A0A640VKE8-F1
#
_cell.length_a   1.000
_cell.length_b   1.000
_cell.length_c   1.000
_cell.angle_alpha   90.00
_cell.angle_beta   90.00
_cell.angle_gamma   90.00
#
_symmetry.space_group_name_H-M   'P 1'
#
loop_
_entity.id
_entity.type
_entity.pdbx_description
1 polymer ?
#
loop_
_entity_poly.entity_id
_entity_poly.type
_entity_poly.pdbx_seq_one_letter_code
_entity_poly.pdbx_strand_id
1 'polypeptide(L)'
;MIDVSGRLMGAMVLSAPLAACAAPMAVGVASELERNRLEALDRSTLVYARDAGIAAFMVGRCSGAGIGFSLGTSREMNLRFFDEWERRGYTADEINAAAARISEGDIEKFRQSYFGMRGVDPTDTRAICDLARSEMDQRTTLGRMMREI
;
A
#
# COMPACT_ATOMS: atom_id res chain seq x y z
N MET A 1 -82.25 44.88 -10.37
CA MET A 1 -82.69 43.46 -10.41
C MET A 1 -81.76 42.67 -9.50
N ILE A 2 -82.38 41.82 -8.67
CA ILE A 2 -81.78 40.91 -7.68
C ILE A 2 -81.36 39.61 -8.40
N ASP A 3 -80.25 39.00 -7.96
CA ASP A 3 -80.02 37.56 -7.63
C ASP A 3 -78.49 37.31 -7.63
N VAL A 4 -77.78 36.95 -6.55
CA VAL A 4 -77.86 35.82 -5.60
C VAL A 4 -77.39 34.47 -6.19
N SER A 5 -76.34 33.93 -5.54
CA SER A 5 -76.01 32.50 -5.36
C SER A 5 -75.60 31.60 -6.54
N GLY A 6 -74.46 30.92 -6.34
CA GLY A 6 -74.08 29.74 -7.10
C GLY A 6 -72.76 29.10 -6.63
N ARG A 7 -72.76 28.52 -5.42
CA ARG A 7 -71.74 27.56 -4.94
C ARG A 7 -71.67 26.33 -5.87
N LEU A 8 -70.48 25.74 -6.02
CA LEU A 8 -70.17 24.28 -6.00
C LEU A 8 -68.65 24.13 -6.30
N MET A 9 -67.84 23.79 -5.29
CA MET A 9 -67.32 22.43 -5.01
C MET A 9 -66.16 21.98 -5.92
N GLY A 10 -65.00 21.83 -5.28
CA GLY A 10 -64.21 20.60 -5.35
C GLY A 10 -63.21 20.44 -6.50
N ALA A 11 -61.92 20.52 -6.17
CA ALA A 11 -61.02 19.36 -6.27
C ALA A 11 -59.65 19.72 -5.68
N MET A 12 -59.28 19.00 -4.61
CA MET A 12 -57.91 18.83 -4.16
C MET A 12 -57.11 18.09 -5.24
N VAL A 13 -55.93 18.59 -5.62
CA VAL A 13 -54.78 17.75 -6.03
C VAL A 13 -53.53 18.48 -5.53
N LEU A 14 -53.10 18.16 -4.30
CA LEU A 14 -52.00 17.24 -4.03
C LEU A 14 -50.66 17.68 -4.65
N SER A 15 -49.90 18.34 -3.77
CA SER A 15 -48.45 18.48 -3.75
C SER A 15 -47.73 17.27 -4.35
N ALA A 16 -46.87 17.51 -5.35
CA ALA A 16 -45.74 16.65 -5.65
C ALA A 16 -44.47 17.39 -5.23
N PRO A 17 -43.90 17.14 -4.04
CA PRO A 17 -42.50 17.50 -3.83
C PRO A 17 -41.70 16.68 -4.84
N LEU A 18 -40.90 17.34 -5.66
CA LEU A 18 -39.85 16.71 -6.44
C LEU A 18 -38.95 15.97 -5.46
N ALA A 19 -39.27 14.68 -5.27
CA ALA A 19 -38.49 13.77 -4.48
C ALA A 19 -37.08 13.80 -5.06
N ALA A 20 -36.15 14.25 -4.23
CA ALA A 20 -34.74 14.07 -4.45
C ALA A 20 -34.50 12.61 -4.83
N CYS A 21 -34.13 12.36 -6.08
CA CYS A 21 -33.37 11.16 -6.45
C CYS A 21 -31.97 11.30 -5.86
N ALA A 22 -31.88 11.38 -4.54
CA ALA A 22 -30.66 11.12 -3.80
C ALA A 22 -30.52 9.61 -3.80
N ALA A 23 -29.82 9.08 -4.80
CA ALA A 23 -29.45 7.67 -4.85
C ALA A 23 -28.64 7.33 -3.57
N PRO A 24 -29.15 6.47 -2.67
CA PRO A 24 -28.44 6.10 -1.45
C PRO A 24 -27.23 5.18 -1.71
N MET A 25 -26.88 4.93 -2.97
CA MET A 25 -25.83 3.98 -3.35
C MET A 25 -24.42 4.59 -3.40
N ALA A 26 -24.27 5.92 -3.39
CA ALA A 26 -22.96 6.56 -3.49
C ALA A 26 -22.14 6.49 -2.18
N VAL A 27 -22.79 6.48 -1.02
CA VAL A 27 -22.11 6.53 0.28
C VAL A 27 -21.48 5.17 0.65
N GLY A 28 -22.13 4.05 0.28
CA GLY A 28 -21.61 2.71 0.55
C GLY A 28 -20.40 2.36 -0.31
N VAL A 29 -20.46 2.65 -1.62
CA VAL A 29 -19.39 2.31 -2.56
C VAL A 29 -18.14 3.18 -2.36
N ALA A 30 -18.30 4.47 -2.04
CA ALA A 30 -17.17 5.34 -1.70
C ALA A 30 -16.43 4.85 -0.44
N SER A 31 -17.16 4.35 0.56
CA SER A 31 -16.55 3.80 1.79
C SER A 31 -15.79 2.49 1.56
N GLU A 32 -16.27 1.65 0.63
CA GLU A 32 -15.62 0.39 0.29
C GLU A 32 -14.39 0.60 -0.60
N LEU A 33 -14.48 1.50 -1.57
CA LEU A 33 -13.36 1.90 -2.41
C LEU A 33 -12.21 2.47 -1.57
N GLU A 34 -12.52 3.33 -0.60
CA GLU A 34 -11.52 3.92 0.29
C GLU A 34 -10.87 2.85 1.19
N ARG A 35 -11.65 1.93 1.75
CA ARG A 35 -11.08 0.78 2.51
C ARG A 35 -10.14 -0.06 1.64
N ASN A 36 -10.57 -0.44 0.44
CA ASN A 36 -9.76 -1.24 -0.48
C ASN A 36 -8.46 -0.52 -0.85
N ARG A 37 -8.51 0.81 -1.03
CA ARG A 37 -7.36 1.67 -1.32
C ARG A 37 -6.36 1.68 -0.16
N LEU A 38 -6.82 1.82 1.09
CA LEU A 38 -5.96 1.81 2.27
C LEU A 38 -5.38 0.41 2.57
N GLU A 39 -6.17 -0.65 2.37
CA GLU A 39 -5.68 -2.02 2.48
C GLU A 39 -4.58 -2.33 1.46
N ALA A 40 -4.68 -1.77 0.24
CA ALA A 40 -3.64 -1.90 -0.77
C ALA A 40 -2.33 -1.20 -0.36
N LEU A 41 -2.42 -0.01 0.27
CA LEU A 41 -1.27 0.70 0.83
C LEU A 41 -0.63 -0.12 1.95
N ASP A 42 -1.41 -0.61 2.92
CA ASP A 42 -0.92 -1.42 4.04
C ASP A 42 -0.18 -2.67 3.55
N ARG A 43 -0.80 -3.41 2.63
CA ARG A 43 -0.21 -4.64 2.08
C ARG A 43 1.09 -4.35 1.33
N SER A 44 1.11 -3.31 0.51
CA SER A 44 2.29 -2.95 -0.27
C SER A 44 3.43 -2.46 0.63
N THR A 45 3.10 -1.70 1.68
CA THR A 45 4.05 -1.21 2.67
C THR A 45 4.67 -2.36 3.46
N LEU A 46 3.87 -3.35 3.86
CA LEU A 46 4.36 -4.56 4.54
C LEU A 46 5.29 -5.39 3.64
N VAL A 47 4.90 -5.61 2.38
CA VAL A 47 5.72 -6.36 1.41
C VAL A 47 7.05 -5.63 1.18
N TYR A 48 6.99 -4.32 0.93
CA TYR A 48 8.18 -3.50 0.75
C TYR A 48 9.11 -3.56 1.96
N ALA A 49 8.60 -3.38 3.18
CA ALA A 49 9.42 -3.41 4.39
C ALA A 49 10.12 -4.75 4.62
N ARG A 50 9.44 -5.86 4.32
CA ARG A 50 10.02 -7.20 4.39
C ARG A 50 11.15 -7.37 3.37
N ASP A 51 10.90 -6.99 2.12
CA ASP A 51 11.88 -7.12 1.04
C ASP A 51 13.08 -6.20 1.28
N ALA A 52 12.84 -4.95 1.65
CA ALA A 52 13.88 -3.99 2.00
C ALA A 52 14.71 -4.45 3.20
N GLY A 53 14.08 -5.07 4.21
CA GLY A 53 14.78 -5.64 5.37
C GLY A 53 15.71 -6.80 5.00
N ILE A 54 15.28 -7.68 4.10
CA ILE A 54 16.12 -8.78 3.58
C ILE A 54 17.27 -8.21 2.74
N ALA A 55 16.97 -7.31 1.80
CA ALA A 55 17.97 -6.68 0.95
C ALA A 55 19.02 -5.93 1.79
N ALA A 56 18.60 -5.20 2.82
CA ALA A 56 19.51 -4.52 3.75
C ALA A 56 20.43 -5.48 4.49
N PHE A 57 19.91 -6.64 4.91
CA PHE A 57 20.73 -7.67 5.54
C PHE A 57 21.77 -8.24 4.56
N MET A 58 21.34 -8.59 3.34
CA MET A 58 22.25 -9.10 2.29
C MET A 58 23.34 -8.08 1.95
N VAL A 59 22.97 -6.82 1.68
CA VAL A 59 23.92 -5.74 1.39
C VAL A 59 24.88 -5.51 2.57
N GLY A 60 24.38 -5.51 3.81
CA GLY A 60 25.21 -5.36 5.00
C GLY A 60 26.29 -6.44 5.13
N ARG A 61 25.98 -7.68 4.73
CA ARG A 61 26.92 -8.81 4.73
C ARG A 61 27.85 -8.84 3.51
N CYS A 62 27.36 -8.36 2.37
CA CYS A 62 28.00 -8.56 1.06
C CYS A 62 28.65 -7.31 0.47
N SER A 63 28.65 -6.19 1.19
CA SER A 63 29.33 -4.96 0.76
C SER A 63 30.81 -5.19 0.39
N GLY A 64 31.54 -5.98 1.18
CA GLY A 64 32.93 -6.37 0.88
C GLY A 64 33.09 -7.29 -0.33
N ALA A 65 31.98 -7.88 -0.81
CA ALA A 65 31.93 -8.73 -2.01
C ALA A 65 31.37 -7.99 -3.24
N GLY A 66 31.24 -6.65 -3.18
CA GLY A 66 30.78 -5.81 -4.29
C GLY A 66 29.27 -5.67 -4.40
N ILE A 67 28.47 -6.07 -3.40
CA ILE A 67 27.00 -5.96 -3.47
C ILE A 67 26.51 -4.74 -2.70
N GLY A 68 25.78 -3.87 -3.39
CA GLY A 68 25.18 -2.65 -2.83
C GLY A 68 23.70 -2.49 -3.19
N PHE A 69 23.08 -1.44 -2.69
CA PHE A 69 21.70 -1.08 -3.09
C PHE A 69 21.67 -0.44 -4.48
N SER A 70 20.60 -0.73 -5.24
CA SER A 70 20.45 -0.25 -6.62
C SER A 70 20.12 1.24 -6.71
N LEU A 71 19.41 1.79 -5.72
CA LEU A 71 18.91 3.17 -5.70
C LEU A 71 19.61 4.07 -4.67
N GLY A 72 20.88 3.79 -4.35
CA GLY A 72 21.68 4.59 -3.42
C GLY A 72 21.75 3.94 -2.04
N THR A 73 21.20 4.60 -1.03
CA THR A 73 21.13 4.12 0.36
C THR A 73 19.76 3.52 0.69
N SER A 74 19.67 2.74 1.77
CA SER A 74 18.39 2.26 2.31
C SER A 74 17.41 3.43 2.58
N ARG A 75 17.93 4.57 3.06
CA ARG A 75 17.13 5.78 3.27
C ARG A 75 16.54 6.31 1.96
N GLU A 76 17.34 6.41 0.90
CA GLU A 76 16.88 6.91 -0.40
C GLU A 76 15.87 5.96 -1.05
N MET A 77 16.02 4.65 -0.87
CA MET A 77 15.01 3.68 -1.28
C MET A 77 13.68 3.90 -0.56
N ASN A 78 13.71 4.08 0.77
CA ASN A 78 12.50 4.32 1.56
C ASN A 78 11.81 5.62 1.15
N LEU A 79 12.56 6.70 0.92
CA LEU A 79 12.01 7.96 0.44
C LEU A 79 11.31 7.77 -0.91
N ARG A 80 11.97 7.12 -1.88
CA ARG A 80 11.35 6.86 -3.20
C ARG A 80 10.09 5.99 -3.12
N PHE A 81 10.05 5.02 -2.20
CA PHE A 81 8.86 4.20 -1.98
C PHE A 81 7.68 5.06 -1.51
N PHE A 82 7.91 5.93 -0.52
CA PHE A 82 6.84 6.81 -0.01
C PHE A 82 6.45 7.93 -0.99
N ASP A 83 7.41 8.51 -1.71
CA ASP A 83 7.16 9.49 -2.78
C ASP A 83 6.27 8.93 -3.92
N GLU A 84 6.35 7.62 -4.19
CA GLU A 84 5.45 6.96 -5.15
C GLU A 84 4.01 6.90 -4.63
N TRP A 85 3.80 6.68 -3.33
CA TRP A 85 2.46 6.66 -2.74
C TRP A 85 1.85 8.06 -2.67
N GLU A 86 2.64 9.08 -2.34
CA GLU A 86 2.18 10.48 -2.42
C GLU A 86 1.75 10.84 -3.85
N ARG A 87 2.52 10.43 -4.87
CA ARG A 87 2.14 10.63 -6.29
C ARG A 87 0.86 9.89 -6.71
N ARG A 88 0.50 8.82 -5.99
CA ARG A 88 -0.78 8.10 -6.17
C ARG A 88 -1.93 8.73 -5.39
N GLY A 89 -1.69 9.89 -4.76
CA GLY A 89 -2.69 10.68 -4.06
C GLY A 89 -2.95 10.24 -2.63
N TYR A 90 -2.04 9.49 -2.01
CA TYR A 90 -2.12 9.19 -0.57
C TYR A 90 -1.57 10.35 0.25
N THR A 91 -2.17 10.60 1.41
CA THR A 91 -1.72 11.64 2.32
C THR A 91 -0.54 11.16 3.16
N ALA A 92 0.26 12.10 3.67
CA ALA A 92 1.35 11.78 4.59
C ALA A 92 0.86 11.02 5.83
N ASP A 93 -0.33 11.35 6.35
CA ASP A 93 -0.91 10.67 7.51
C ASP A 93 -1.28 9.20 7.20
N GLU A 94 -1.86 8.93 6.03
CA GLU A 94 -2.16 7.56 5.58
C GLU A 94 -0.88 6.73 5.43
N ILE A 95 0.15 7.32 4.81
CA ILE A 95 1.44 6.67 4.61
C ILE A 95 2.14 6.39 5.94
N ASN A 96 2.16 7.37 6.84
CA ASN A 96 2.74 7.23 8.19
C ASN A 96 1.97 6.19 9.01
N ALA A 97 0.64 6.16 8.91
CA ALA A 97 -0.18 5.16 9.59
C ALA A 97 0.10 3.74 9.08
N ALA A 98 0.27 3.55 7.77
CA ALA A 98 0.66 2.27 7.19
C ALA A 98 2.07 1.86 7.65
N ALA A 99 3.02 2.79 7.67
CA ALA A 99 4.39 2.54 8.10
C ALA A 99 4.47 2.18 9.60
N ALA A 100 3.69 2.86 10.45
CA ALA A 100 3.65 2.62 11.90
C ALA A 100 3.11 1.24 12.29
N ARG A 101 2.38 0.56 11.39
CA ARG A 101 1.89 -0.82 11.59
C ARG A 101 2.96 -1.88 11.35
N ILE A 102 4.10 -1.49 10.77
CA ILE A 102 5.20 -2.43 10.52
C ILE A 102 5.90 -2.74 11.85
N SER A 103 5.94 -4.03 12.20
CA SER A 103 6.68 -4.55 13.35
C SER A 103 8.07 -5.02 12.92
N GLU A 104 9.13 -4.50 13.55
CA GLU A 104 10.50 -4.97 13.35
C GLU A 104 10.63 -6.47 13.64
N GLY A 105 9.93 -6.96 14.68
CA GLY A 105 9.92 -8.38 15.03
C GLY A 105 9.30 -9.26 13.94
N ASP A 106 8.34 -8.75 13.18
CA ASP A 106 7.72 -9.49 12.08
C ASP A 106 8.61 -9.48 10.83
N ILE A 107 9.35 -8.40 10.58
CA ILE A 107 10.40 -8.37 9.56
C ILE A 107 11.48 -9.39 9.89
N GLU A 108 11.93 -9.46 11.15
CA GLU A 108 12.95 -10.41 11.59
C GLU A 108 12.52 -11.86 11.37
N LYS A 109 11.31 -12.22 11.82
CA LYS A 109 10.74 -13.56 11.62
C LYS A 109 10.62 -13.89 10.13
N PHE A 110 10.18 -12.94 9.31
CA PHE A 110 10.05 -13.14 7.87
C PHE A 110 11.43 -13.36 7.23
N ARG A 111 12.45 -12.59 7.62
CA ARG A 111 13.82 -12.75 7.16
C ARG A 111 14.38 -14.14 7.49
N GLN A 112 14.21 -14.60 8.73
CA GLN A 112 14.63 -15.95 9.15
C GLN A 112 13.93 -17.03 8.34
N SER A 113 12.61 -16.90 8.13
CA SER A 113 11.84 -17.82 7.30
C SER A 113 12.32 -17.82 5.85
N TYR A 114 12.58 -16.66 5.27
CA TYR A 114 13.09 -16.52 3.91
C TYR A 114 14.41 -17.27 3.72
N PHE A 115 15.41 -17.05 4.59
CA PHE A 115 16.69 -17.75 4.50
C PHE A 115 16.54 -19.26 4.74
N GLY A 116 15.71 -19.66 5.70
CA GLY A 116 15.40 -21.08 5.95
C GLY A 116 14.78 -21.77 4.73
N MET A 117 13.83 -21.12 4.04
CA MET A 117 13.24 -21.65 2.79
C MET A 117 14.25 -21.74 1.64
N ARG A 118 15.26 -20.87 1.62
CA ARG A 118 16.35 -20.89 0.63
C ARG A 118 17.49 -21.83 1.02
N GLY A 119 17.42 -22.47 2.19
CA GLY A 119 18.49 -23.35 2.69
C GLY A 119 19.78 -22.61 3.00
N VAL A 120 19.71 -21.32 3.35
CA VAL A 120 20.87 -20.48 3.67
C VAL A 120 20.91 -20.20 5.17
N ASP A 121 22.07 -20.43 5.78
CA ASP A 121 22.34 -20.02 7.15
C ASP A 121 22.59 -18.50 7.18
N PRO A 122 21.81 -17.70 7.96
CA PRO A 122 22.00 -16.25 8.06
C PRO A 122 23.32 -15.83 8.72
N THR A 123 24.13 -16.77 9.22
CA THR A 123 25.48 -16.54 9.72
C THR A 123 26.57 -16.79 8.66
N ASP A 124 26.29 -17.57 7.62
CA ASP A 124 27.22 -17.84 6.52
C ASP A 124 27.18 -16.71 5.49
N THR A 125 28.16 -15.81 5.60
CA THR A 125 28.27 -14.65 4.70
C THR A 125 28.45 -15.05 3.24
N ARG A 126 29.16 -16.14 2.94
CA ARG A 126 29.37 -16.57 1.55
C ARG A 126 28.05 -17.04 0.94
N ALA A 127 27.33 -17.90 1.64
CA ALA A 127 26.03 -18.39 1.19
C ALA A 127 25.01 -17.26 0.99
N ILE A 128 25.03 -16.24 1.85
CA ILE A 128 24.19 -15.03 1.68
C ILE A 128 24.55 -14.28 0.40
N CYS A 129 25.84 -14.08 0.11
CA CYS A 129 26.24 -13.34 -1.10
C CYS A 129 25.96 -14.12 -2.38
N ASP A 130 26.11 -15.44 -2.36
CA ASP A 130 25.73 -16.29 -3.49
C ASP A 130 24.21 -16.25 -3.73
N LEU A 131 23.41 -16.25 -2.65
CA LEU A 131 21.96 -16.05 -2.75
C LEU A 131 21.61 -14.65 -3.29
N ALA A 132 22.27 -13.59 -2.81
CA ALA A 132 22.02 -12.23 -3.26
C ALA A 132 22.26 -12.08 -4.78
N ARG A 133 23.36 -12.65 -5.30
CA ARG A 133 23.63 -12.69 -6.75
C ARG A 133 22.57 -13.47 -7.51
N SER A 134 22.17 -14.63 -6.98
CA SER A 134 21.11 -15.43 -7.59
C SER A 134 19.78 -14.66 -7.67
N GLU A 135 19.42 -13.91 -6.63
CA GLU A 135 18.23 -13.04 -6.62
C GLU A 135 18.34 -11.89 -7.65
N MET A 136 19.53 -11.28 -7.77
CA MET A 136 19.83 -10.26 -8.79
C MET A 136 19.73 -10.83 -10.22
N ASP A 137 20.34 -11.98 -10.48
CA ASP A 137 20.32 -12.66 -11.79
C ASP A 137 18.90 -13.03 -12.22
N GLN A 138 18.09 -13.51 -11.26
CA GLN A 138 16.67 -13.85 -11.47
C GLN A 138 15.77 -12.62 -11.55
N ARG A 139 16.30 -11.41 -11.27
CA ARG A 139 15.54 -10.16 -11.23
C ARG A 139 14.29 -10.30 -10.35
N THR A 140 14.44 -10.88 -9.16
CA THR A 140 13.35 -10.88 -8.19
C THR A 140 13.10 -9.47 -7.65
N THR A 141 12.09 -9.28 -6.79
CA THR A 141 11.89 -7.99 -6.13
C THR A 141 13.10 -7.61 -5.27
N LEU A 142 13.67 -8.58 -4.54
CA LEU A 142 14.92 -8.41 -3.78
C LEU A 142 16.10 -8.10 -4.70
N GLY A 143 16.25 -8.87 -5.78
CA GLY A 143 17.33 -8.67 -6.76
C GLY A 143 17.32 -7.27 -7.38
N ARG A 144 16.13 -6.70 -7.63
CA ARG A 144 15.97 -5.32 -8.13
C ARG A 144 16.35 -4.24 -7.12
N MET A 145 16.35 -4.55 -5.83
CA MET A 145 16.81 -3.63 -4.78
C MET A 145 18.34 -3.61 -4.64
N MET A 146 19.03 -4.57 -5.25
CA MET A 146 20.48 -4.74 -5.15
C MET A 146 21.17 -4.57 -6.51
N ARG A 147 22.48 -4.35 -6.49
CA ARG A 147 23.36 -4.32 -7.67
C ARG A 147 24.79 -4.67 -7.28
N GLU A 148 25.59 -5.05 -8.27
CA GLU A 148 27.05 -5.01 -8.14
C GLU A 148 27.54 -3.54 -8.13
N ILE A 149 28.55 -3.23 -7.32
CA ILE A 149 29.16 -1.90 -7.13
C ILE A 149 30.68 -1.93 -7.29
#